data_AF-A0A2K3KUR3-F1
#
_entry.id   AF-A0A2K3KUR3-F1
#
_cell.length_a   1.000
_cell.length_b   1.000
_cell.length_c   1.000
_cell.angle_alpha   90.00
_cell.angle_beta   90.00
_cell.angle_gamma   90.00
#
_symmetry.space_group_name_H-M   'P 1'
#
loop_
_entity.id
_entity.type
_entity.pdbx_description
1 polymer ?
#
loop_
_entity_poly.entity_id
_entity_poly.type
_entity_poly.pdbx_seq_one_letter_code
_entity_poly.pdbx_strand_id
1 'polypeptide(L)'
;MMCRNRFLKSGKPVHHYIKSSVWPGLKGHMDNITSNTVWVIGDGTNINYWLDNWLGEKFAKALNLPDTVCKTLNTKVCDLLEDKRWLIPPIIHALVPWLIEEIIAVSIPLSPLED
;
A
#
# COMPACT_ATOMS: atom_id res chain seq x y z
N MET A 1 17.67 21.54 -25.12
CA MET A 1 17.40 20.12 -25.43
C MET A 1 18.30 19.21 -24.57
N MET A 2 18.06 19.11 -23.26
CA MET A 2 18.97 18.42 -22.32
C MET A 2 18.61 16.96 -22.02
N CYS A 3 17.36 16.54 -22.24
CA CYS A 3 16.92 15.17 -21.93
C CYS A 3 17.43 14.13 -22.95
N ARG A 4 17.71 14.55 -24.20
CA ARG A 4 17.90 13.61 -25.32
C ARG A 4 19.18 12.76 -25.24
N ASN A 5 20.30 13.33 -24.81
CA ASN A 5 21.59 12.61 -24.74
C ASN A 5 21.66 11.54 -23.64
N ARG A 6 20.81 11.66 -22.61
CA ARG A 6 20.80 10.69 -21.51
C ARG A 6 20.13 9.38 -21.91
N PHE A 7 19.03 9.49 -22.65
CA PHE A 7 18.21 8.34 -23.08
C PHE A 7 18.58 7.85 -24.48
N LEU A 8 19.12 8.72 -25.34
CA LEU A 8 19.50 8.39 -26.71
C LEU A 8 20.99 8.61 -26.96
N LYS A 9 21.67 7.63 -27.55
CA LYS A 9 23.00 7.78 -28.17
C LYS A 9 22.85 7.63 -29.68
N SER A 10 23.31 8.64 -30.44
CA SER A 10 23.18 8.68 -31.91
C SER A 10 21.75 8.42 -32.42
N GLY A 11 20.74 8.94 -31.71
CA GLY A 11 19.33 8.77 -32.05
C GLY A 11 18.72 7.43 -31.65
N LYS A 12 19.49 6.49 -31.08
CA LYS A 12 19.02 5.17 -30.63
C LYS A 12 18.92 5.09 -29.10
N PRO A 13 17.90 4.41 -28.54
CA PRO A 13 17.79 4.18 -27.10
C PRO A 13 19.02 3.47 -26.53
N VAL A 14 19.49 3.94 -25.38
CA VAL A 14 20.59 3.27 -24.67
C VAL A 14 20.11 1.95 -24.06
N HIS A 15 20.95 0.92 -24.11
CA HIS A 15 20.64 -0.44 -23.64
C HIS A 15 21.05 -0.73 -22.18
N HIS A 16 21.61 0.24 -21.47
CA HIS A 16 22.01 0.07 -20.07
C HIS A 16 21.00 0.74 -19.14
N TYR A 17 20.96 0.28 -17.88
CA TYR A 17 20.15 0.89 -16.85
C TYR A 17 20.54 2.36 -16.63
N ILE A 18 19.54 3.25 -16.64
CA ILE A 18 19.71 4.66 -16.32
C ILE A 18 19.14 4.89 -14.92
N LYS A 19 20.00 5.27 -13.97
CA LYS A 19 19.57 5.63 -12.61
C LYS A 19 18.52 6.73 -12.67
N SER A 20 17.43 6.61 -11.93
CA SER A 20 16.41 7.68 -11.85
C SER A 20 17.03 8.99 -11.36
N SER A 21 16.72 10.11 -12.05
CA SER A 21 17.06 11.46 -11.57
C SER A 21 16.04 12.01 -10.59
N VAL A 22 14.84 11.41 -10.52
CA VAL A 22 13.75 11.83 -9.63
C VAL A 22 13.87 11.15 -8.27
N TRP A 23 14.24 9.85 -8.25
CA TRP A 23 14.30 9.05 -7.03
C TRP A 23 15.17 9.65 -5.92
N PRO A 24 16.36 10.25 -6.17
CA PRO A 24 17.13 10.88 -5.10
C PRO A 24 16.40 12.03 -4.40
N GLY A 25 15.63 12.84 -5.15
CA GLY A 25 14.84 13.93 -4.58
C GLY A 25 13.64 13.41 -3.77
N LEU A 26 12.99 12.36 -4.27
CA LEU A 26 11.88 11.70 -3.57
C LEU A 26 12.36 11.02 -2.29
N LYS A 27 13.54 10.37 -2.34
CA LYS A 27 14.12 9.62 -1.22
C LYS A 27 14.25 10.47 0.04
N GLY A 28 14.60 11.75 -0.10
CA GLY A 28 14.71 12.69 1.02
C GLY A 28 13.39 13.03 1.70
N HIS A 29 12.25 12.71 1.07
CA HIS A 29 10.90 13.02 1.55
C HIS A 29 10.05 11.76 1.77
N MET A 30 10.66 10.58 1.81
CA MET A 30 9.93 9.31 1.91
C MET A 30 9.03 9.24 3.14
N ASP A 31 9.48 9.78 4.28
CA ASP A 31 8.67 9.78 5.49
C ASP A 31 7.39 10.59 5.31
N ASN A 32 7.48 11.77 4.67
CA ASN A 32 6.33 12.61 4.36
C ASN A 32 5.40 11.95 3.32
N ILE A 33 5.96 11.29 2.31
CA ILE A 33 5.16 10.58 1.31
C ILE A 33 4.42 9.44 1.98
N THR A 34 5.12 8.63 2.78
CA THR A 34 4.54 7.47 3.47
C THR A 34 3.46 7.88 4.47
N SER A 35 3.58 9.07 5.09
CA SER A 35 2.56 9.58 6.02
C SER A 35 1.34 10.20 5.33
N ASN A 36 1.44 10.59 4.05
CA ASN A 36 0.37 11.26 3.30
C ASN A 36 -0.18 10.41 2.13
N THR A 37 0.21 9.14 2.06
CA THR A 37 -0.26 8.21 1.04
C THR A 37 -0.84 6.96 1.68
N VAL A 38 -1.66 6.26 0.91
CA VAL A 38 -2.27 4.97 1.28
C VAL A 38 -1.91 3.93 0.23
N TRP A 39 -1.83 2.68 0.66
CA TRP A 39 -1.70 1.52 -0.22
C TRP A 39 -3.00 1.35 -1.01
N VAL A 40 -2.86 1.23 -2.33
CA VAL A 40 -3.93 0.75 -3.20
C VAL A 40 -3.88 -0.77 -3.16
N ILE A 41 -5.00 -1.42 -2.87
CA ILE A 41 -5.06 -2.87 -2.76
C ILE A 41 -5.15 -3.46 -4.17
N GLY A 42 -4.19 -4.33 -4.53
CA GLY A 42 -4.20 -5.14 -5.74
C GLY A 42 -4.80 -6.51 -5.48
N ASP A 43 -3.93 -7.49 -5.25
CA ASP A 43 -4.30 -8.84 -4.82
C ASP A 43 -4.21 -9.01 -3.29
N GLY A 44 -3.62 -8.03 -2.59
CA GLY A 44 -3.49 -7.98 -1.14
C GLY A 44 -2.48 -8.97 -0.57
N THR A 45 -1.64 -9.59 -1.41
CA THR A 45 -0.65 -10.59 -0.99
C THR A 45 0.57 -9.97 -0.29
N ASN A 46 0.89 -8.72 -0.62
CA ASN A 46 2.04 -8.01 -0.06
C ASN A 46 1.63 -7.05 1.05
N ILE A 47 0.38 -6.58 1.07
CA ILE A 47 -0.11 -5.63 2.07
C ILE A 47 -0.46 -6.33 3.39
N ASN A 48 0.14 -5.89 4.49
CA ASN A 48 -0.22 -6.30 5.85
C ASN A 48 -1.51 -5.60 6.30
N TYR A 49 -2.51 -6.37 6.71
CA TYR A 49 -3.81 -5.83 7.09
C TYR A 49 -3.75 -4.88 8.30
N TRP A 50 -2.81 -5.07 9.21
CA TRP A 50 -2.74 -4.34 10.48
C TRP A 50 -1.78 -3.15 10.43
N LEU A 51 -0.64 -3.33 9.75
CA LEU A 51 0.53 -2.45 9.87
C LEU A 51 0.75 -1.53 8.67
N ASP A 52 0.16 -1.86 7.52
CA ASP A 52 0.20 -1.02 6.33
C ASP A 52 -1.00 -0.08 6.28
N ASN A 53 -0.77 1.11 5.73
CA ASN A 53 -1.79 2.13 5.63
C ASN A 53 -2.65 1.98 4.37
N TRP A 54 -3.66 1.11 4.38
CA TRP A 54 -4.61 0.95 3.26
C TRP A 54 -5.97 1.61 3.53
N LEU A 55 -6.18 2.14 4.74
CA LEU A 55 -7.45 2.69 5.22
C LEU A 55 -7.36 4.18 5.58
N GLY A 56 -6.28 4.86 5.21
CA GLY A 56 -6.00 6.24 5.64
C GLY A 56 -5.25 6.34 6.97
N GLU A 57 -5.42 5.35 7.85
CA GLU A 57 -4.55 5.07 8.99
C GLU A 57 -4.26 3.56 9.11
N LYS A 58 -3.12 3.21 9.72
CA LYS A 58 -2.82 1.82 10.08
C LYS A 58 -3.89 1.27 11.02
N PHE A 59 -4.48 0.14 10.66
CA PHE A 59 -5.59 -0.42 11.44
C PHE A 59 -5.21 -0.75 12.89
N ALA A 60 -3.98 -1.22 13.14
CA ALA A 60 -3.46 -1.44 14.50
C ALA A 60 -3.39 -0.14 15.34
N LYS A 61 -3.12 1.00 14.69
CA LYS A 61 -3.07 2.31 15.35
C LYS A 61 -4.48 2.81 15.68
N ALA A 62 -5.45 2.63 14.77
CA ALA A 62 -6.85 2.96 15.02
C ALA A 62 -7.43 2.21 16.25
N LEU A 63 -6.94 0.99 16.48
CA LEU A 63 -7.29 0.16 17.64
C LEU A 63 -6.44 0.43 18.90
N ASN A 64 -5.47 1.34 18.83
CA ASN A 64 -4.49 1.60 19.89
C ASN A 64 -3.79 0.33 20.40
N LEU A 65 -3.40 -0.57 19.49
CA LEU A 65 -2.73 -1.81 19.87
C LEU A 65 -1.31 -1.55 20.39
N PRO A 66 -0.87 -2.25 21.45
CA PRO A 66 0.50 -2.18 21.91
C PRO A 66 1.49 -2.72 20.87
N ASP A 67 2.68 -2.13 20.78
CA ASP A 67 3.75 -2.56 19.87
C ASP A 67 4.15 -4.04 20.03
N THR A 68 4.00 -4.58 21.23
CA THR A 68 4.25 -6.00 21.51
C THR A 68 3.30 -6.91 20.75
N VAL A 69 2.03 -6.51 20.62
CA VAL A 69 1.01 -7.22 19.85
C VAL A 69 1.23 -6.98 18.36
N CYS A 70 1.50 -5.74 17.95
CA CYS A 70 1.72 -5.39 16.54
C CYS A 70 2.77 -6.28 15.85
N LYS A 71 3.83 -6.67 16.56
CA LYS A 71 4.90 -7.53 16.02
C LYS A 71 4.46 -8.94 15.66
N THR A 72 3.34 -9.43 16.20
CA THR A 72 2.84 -10.79 15.91
C THR A 72 1.79 -10.79 14.79
N LEU A 73 1.30 -9.61 14.39
CA LEU A 73 0.24 -9.44 13.40
C LEU A 73 0.79 -9.50 11.98
N ASN A 74 0.72 -10.69 11.38
CA ASN A 74 1.26 -10.96 10.04
C ASN A 74 0.19 -11.24 8.97
N THR A 75 -1.10 -11.11 9.32
CA THR A 75 -2.22 -11.33 8.40
C THR A 75 -2.12 -10.42 7.18
N LYS A 76 -2.26 -11.00 5.99
CA LYS A 76 -2.30 -10.28 4.73
C LYS A 76 -3.72 -9.85 4.41
N VAL A 77 -3.86 -8.79 3.61
CA VAL A 77 -5.17 -8.35 3.13
C VAL A 77 -5.87 -9.46 2.36
N CYS A 78 -5.15 -10.23 1.55
CA CYS A 78 -5.72 -11.36 0.80
C CYS A 78 -6.38 -12.42 1.68
N ASP A 79 -5.92 -12.60 2.94
CA ASP A 79 -6.49 -13.57 3.88
C ASP A 79 -7.89 -13.16 4.37
N LEU A 80 -8.24 -11.89 4.21
CA LEU A 80 -9.51 -11.29 4.62
C LEU A 80 -10.36 -10.86 3.41
N LEU A 81 -10.05 -11.40 2.23
CA LEU A 81 -10.83 -11.20 1.02
C LEU A 81 -11.38 -12.54 0.51
N GLU A 82 -12.69 -12.60 0.30
CA GLU A 82 -13.38 -13.71 -0.38
C GLU A 82 -14.25 -13.15 -1.49
N ASP A 83 -14.14 -13.71 -2.70
CA ASP A 83 -14.83 -13.21 -3.89
C ASP A 83 -14.71 -11.69 -4.09
N LYS A 84 -13.51 -11.14 -3.82
CA LYS A 84 -13.19 -9.70 -3.91
C LYS A 84 -14.02 -8.83 -2.96
N ARG A 85 -14.51 -9.40 -1.86
CA ARG A 85 -15.21 -8.70 -0.77
C ARG A 85 -14.49 -8.92 0.54
N TRP A 86 -14.58 -7.93 1.41
CA TRP A 86 -14.03 -8.02 2.76
C TRP A 86 -14.76 -9.06 3.61
N LEU A 87 -14.02 -10.04 4.10
CA LEU A 87 -14.43 -10.92 5.19
C LEU A 87 -14.09 -10.25 6.51
N ILE A 88 -15.04 -9.47 7.03
CA ILE A 88 -14.85 -8.75 8.28
C ILE A 88 -15.18 -9.68 9.45
N PRO A 89 -14.20 -10.02 10.32
CA PRO A 89 -14.46 -10.87 11.47
C PRO A 89 -15.50 -10.20 12.41
N PRO A 90 -16.44 -10.95 13.01
CA PRO A 90 -17.46 -10.38 13.89
C PRO A 90 -16.89 -9.54 15.04
N ILE A 91 -15.71 -9.91 15.54
CA ILE A 91 -15.01 -9.16 16.59
C ILE A 91 -14.62 -7.75 16.11
N ILE A 92 -14.24 -7.58 14.85
CA ILE A 92 -13.91 -6.28 14.27
C ILE A 92 -15.17 -5.41 14.19
N HIS A 93 -16.28 -6.00 13.74
CA HIS A 93 -17.58 -5.32 13.72
C HIS A 93 -18.03 -4.87 15.12
N ALA A 94 -17.74 -5.66 16.17
CA ALA A 94 -18.06 -5.31 17.54
C ALA A 94 -17.12 -4.23 18.13
N LEU A 95 -15.83 -4.28 17.81
CA LEU A 95 -14.81 -3.37 18.37
C LEU A 95 -14.80 -2.00 17.68
N VAL A 96 -15.00 -1.96 16.36
CA VAL A 96 -14.86 -0.74 15.55
C VAL A 96 -16.00 -0.56 14.54
N PRO A 97 -17.27 -0.54 14.99
CA PRO A 97 -18.42 -0.38 14.09
C PRO A 97 -18.34 0.89 13.23
N TRP A 98 -17.71 1.95 13.74
CA TRP A 98 -17.54 3.22 13.04
C TRP A 98 -16.61 3.13 11.82
N LEU A 99 -15.80 2.08 11.69
CA LEU A 99 -14.81 1.93 10.62
C LEU A 99 -15.25 0.95 9.53
N ILE A 100 -16.35 0.22 9.75
CA ILE A 100 -16.80 -0.86 8.86
C ILE A 100 -17.15 -0.31 7.47
N GLU A 101 -17.86 0.81 7.42
CA GLU A 101 -18.23 1.48 6.17
C GLU A 101 -16.98 1.92 5.40
N GLU A 102 -15.94 2.39 6.09
CA GLU A 102 -14.67 2.79 5.45
C GLU A 102 -13.94 1.58 4.86
N ILE A 103 -13.90 0.46 5.60
CA ILE A 103 -13.29 -0.79 5.10
C ILE A 103 -14.03 -1.25 3.84
N ILE A 104 -15.36 -1.30 3.87
CA ILE A 104 -16.18 -1.74 2.74
C ILE A 104 -16.04 -0.79 1.55
N ALA A 105 -15.83 0.51 1.79
CA ALA A 105 -15.64 1.50 0.73
C ALA A 105 -14.27 1.40 0.03
N VAL A 106 -13.28 0.70 0.60
CA VAL A 106 -11.97 0.50 -0.04
C VAL A 106 -12.13 -0.34 -1.31
N SER A 107 -11.70 0.22 -2.44
CA SER A 107 -11.84 -0.43 -3.74
C SER A 107 -10.92 -1.64 -3.87
N ILE A 108 -11.52 -2.79 -4.16
CA ILE A 108 -10.80 -4.01 -4.53
C ILE A 108 -10.92 -4.19 -6.05
N PRO A 109 -9.81 -4.35 -6.79
CA PRO A 109 -9.86 -4.47 -8.24
C PRO A 109 -10.50 -5.78 -8.68
N LEU A 110 -11.34 -5.69 -9.71
CA LEU A 110 -12.05 -6.83 -10.31
C LEU A 110 -11.10 -7.77 -11.06
N SER A 111 -10.10 -7.21 -11.73
CA SER A 111 -9.01 -7.95 -12.37
C SER A 111 -7.83 -8.06 -11.41
N PRO A 112 -7.10 -9.19 -11.37
CA PRO A 112 -5.88 -9.30 -10.57
C PRO A 112 -4.87 -8.26 -11.03
N LEU A 113 -4.55 -7.34 -10.13
CA LEU A 113 -3.44 -6.39 -10.21
C LEU A 113 -2.48 -6.76 -9.08
N GLU A 114 -1.18 -6.72 -9.37
CA GLU A 114 -0.17 -6.84 -8.33
C GLU A 114 -0.19 -5.58 -7.44
N ASP A 115 0.09 -5.76 -6.14
CA ASP A 115 0.17 -4.68 -5.14
C ASP A 115 1.28 -3.63 -5.46
#